data_AF-A0A8E2JM46-F1
#
_entry.id   AF-A0A8E2JM46-F1
#
_cell.length_a   1.000
_cell.length_b   1.000
_cell.length_c   1.000
_cell.angle_alpha   90.00
_cell.angle_beta   90.00
_cell.angle_gamma   90.00
#
_symmetry.space_group_name_H-M   'P 1'
#
loop_
_entity.id
_entity.type
_entity.pdbx_description
1 polymer ?
#
loop_
_entity_poly.entity_id
_entity_poly.type
_entity_poly.pdbx_seq_one_letter_code
_entity_poly.pdbx_strand_id
1 'polypeptide(L)'
;MASVDLTTIMTHKPKKLGQLIRESILLLEQGKIKVAQPTYVLNYTQIEESFRALQSGKSTGKMVFKPSPEDIVPIIPQALVPLQFSKDASYILAGGLSRLGRSAASEAARKAVEGFQTKGCNIHIFSCDVTEKFALSNVIEQCKATLPPIKGCIQGSMVLKNVYLGCTRFLESAQSPSIRHGLFLASVVSNRNSWKLGYVAENKDILKTIPTISSVLESLREDEIHSIIEYQLDPRASHGQTSYQTVSGLTSATLYKQRGMPPPTYLSYPLFTHLQAESDSIADQGMSEDMLISTSTQLSAASSIEDATAIISDSIRIKLSKLLAIAVDDIDPSRSISSNGVDSLVATEFRTWLAKELRADVPILDIMGTSSISGFSSKVTGLSKLVPVGLSLAGKRDGTTENN
;
A
#
# COMPACT_ATOMS: atom_id res chain seq x y z
N MET A 1 -39.72 -50.39 13.47
CA MET A 1 -39.89 -48.95 13.13
C MET A 1 -39.46 -48.76 11.69
N ALA A 2 -40.33 -48.22 10.84
CA ALA A 2 -39.91 -47.76 9.50
C ALA A 2 -39.46 -46.30 9.65
N SER A 3 -38.21 -46.00 9.30
CA SER A 3 -37.71 -44.63 9.20
C SER A 3 -37.78 -44.17 7.75
N VAL A 4 -38.23 -42.94 7.53
CA VAL A 4 -38.27 -42.32 6.21
C VAL A 4 -37.34 -41.12 6.21
N ASP A 5 -36.36 -41.11 5.30
CA ASP A 5 -35.50 -39.95 5.04
C ASP A 5 -36.01 -39.20 3.80
N LEU A 6 -36.59 -38.03 4.04
CA LEU A 6 -37.10 -37.15 2.97
C LEU A 6 -35.98 -36.54 2.13
N THR A 7 -34.76 -36.42 2.67
CA THR A 7 -33.60 -35.86 1.96
C THR A 7 -33.15 -36.80 0.84
N THR A 8 -33.05 -38.10 1.12
CA THR A 8 -32.78 -39.12 0.11
C THR A 8 -33.86 -39.18 -0.98
N ILE A 9 -35.13 -39.04 -0.60
CA ILE A 9 -36.25 -39.00 -1.56
C ILE A 9 -36.14 -37.76 -2.46
N MET A 10 -35.78 -36.61 -1.91
CA MET A 10 -35.58 -35.37 -2.67
C MET A 10 -34.52 -35.54 -3.77
N THR A 11 -33.39 -36.14 -3.42
CA THR A 11 -32.26 -36.28 -4.35
C THR A 11 -32.51 -37.35 -5.42
N HIS A 12 -33.13 -38.49 -5.07
CA HIS A 12 -33.18 -39.66 -5.96
C HIS A 12 -34.57 -39.93 -6.56
N LYS A 13 -35.64 -39.37 -5.98
CA LYS A 13 -37.03 -39.56 -6.44
C LYS A 13 -37.82 -38.23 -6.44
N PRO A 14 -37.34 -37.19 -7.16
CA PRO A 14 -37.96 -35.85 -7.13
C PRO A 14 -39.41 -35.85 -7.61
N LYS A 15 -39.77 -36.70 -8.59
CA LYS A 15 -41.15 -36.87 -9.04
C LYS A 15 -42.08 -37.36 -7.92
N LYS A 16 -41.59 -38.27 -7.07
CA LYS A 16 -42.37 -38.80 -5.94
C LYS A 16 -42.51 -37.75 -4.83
N LEU A 17 -41.46 -36.98 -4.54
CA LEU A 17 -41.54 -35.86 -3.60
C LEU A 17 -42.59 -34.83 -4.06
N GLY A 18 -42.58 -34.46 -5.35
CA GLY A 18 -43.57 -33.54 -5.92
C GLY A 18 -45.01 -34.07 -5.89
N GLN A 19 -45.20 -35.39 -5.87
CA GLN A 19 -46.52 -36.00 -5.64
C GLN A 19 -46.92 -35.84 -4.16
N LEU A 20 -46.02 -36.18 -3.22
CA LEU A 20 -46.27 -36.11 -1.79
C LEU A 20 -46.58 -34.68 -1.31
N ILE A 21 -45.87 -33.68 -1.83
CA ILE A 21 -46.14 -32.26 -1.53
C ILE A 21 -47.54 -31.87 -2.01
N ARG A 22 -47.92 -32.27 -3.24
CA ARG A 22 -49.28 -32.00 -3.77
C ARG A 22 -50.37 -32.65 -2.93
N GLU A 23 -50.20 -33.92 -2.57
CA GLU A 23 -51.12 -34.62 -1.68
C GLU A 23 -51.24 -33.93 -0.30
N SER A 24 -50.11 -33.45 0.24
CA SER A 24 -50.09 -32.70 1.51
C SER A 24 -50.86 -31.38 1.42
N ILE A 25 -50.72 -30.64 0.31
CA ILE A 25 -51.47 -29.40 0.06
C ILE A 25 -52.98 -29.70 -0.04
N LEU A 26 -53.37 -30.77 -0.75
CA LEU A 26 -54.79 -31.16 -0.84
C LEU A 26 -55.38 -31.52 0.53
N LEU A 27 -54.62 -32.20 1.38
CA LEU A 27 -55.05 -32.49 2.77
C LEU A 27 -55.22 -31.21 3.59
N LEU A 28 -54.38 -30.20 3.37
CA LEU A 28 -54.46 -28.91 4.03
C LEU A 28 -55.70 -28.13 3.56
N GLU A 29 -55.95 -28.08 2.25
CA GLU A 29 -57.15 -27.45 1.65
C GLU A 29 -58.45 -28.10 2.13
N GLN A 30 -58.45 -29.44 2.28
CA GLN A 30 -59.58 -30.20 2.83
C GLN A 30 -59.72 -30.06 4.36
N GLY A 31 -58.82 -29.33 5.03
CA GLY A 31 -58.82 -29.16 6.49
C GLY A 31 -58.49 -30.42 7.30
N LYS A 32 -58.01 -31.49 6.65
CA LYS A 32 -57.63 -32.76 7.29
C LYS A 32 -56.31 -32.66 8.06
N ILE A 33 -55.43 -31.78 7.60
CA ILE A 33 -54.25 -31.35 8.36
C ILE A 33 -54.34 -29.83 8.61
N LYS A 34 -53.68 -29.36 9.66
CA LYS A 34 -53.65 -27.95 10.05
C LYS A 34 -52.20 -27.48 10.13
N VAL A 35 -51.99 -26.18 9.96
CA VAL A 35 -50.67 -25.55 10.19
C VAL A 35 -50.25 -25.83 11.63
N ALA A 36 -48.98 -26.21 11.82
CA ALA A 36 -48.42 -26.47 13.14
C ALA A 36 -48.49 -25.19 14.00
N GLN A 37 -49.01 -25.32 15.22
CA GLN A 37 -49.12 -24.23 16.19
C GLN A 37 -48.46 -24.63 17.52
N PRO A 38 -47.82 -23.70 18.24
CA PRO A 38 -47.61 -22.29 17.89
C PRO A 38 -46.59 -22.10 16.76
N THR A 39 -46.77 -21.08 15.92
CA THR A 39 -45.74 -20.60 14.98
C THR A 39 -45.08 -19.33 15.52
N TYR A 40 -43.78 -19.40 15.80
CA TYR A 40 -42.98 -18.26 16.24
C TYR A 40 -42.29 -17.61 15.04
N VAL A 41 -42.63 -16.36 14.75
CA VAL A 41 -41.99 -15.57 13.68
C VAL A 41 -40.92 -14.68 14.32
N LEU A 42 -39.66 -14.87 13.94
CA LEU A 42 -38.49 -14.24 14.53
C LEU A 42 -37.64 -13.56 13.45
N ASN A 43 -36.84 -12.56 13.83
CA ASN A 43 -35.93 -11.88 12.90
C ASN A 43 -34.59 -12.61 12.78
N TYR A 44 -33.79 -12.26 11.77
CA TYR A 44 -32.50 -12.94 11.56
C TYR A 44 -31.49 -12.67 12.68
N THR A 45 -31.60 -11.52 13.34
CA THR A 45 -30.82 -11.16 14.54
C THR A 45 -31.02 -12.15 15.70
N GLN A 46 -32.15 -12.87 15.73
CA GLN A 46 -32.52 -13.80 16.81
C GLN A 46 -32.18 -15.26 16.48
N ILE A 47 -31.52 -15.53 15.35
CA ILE A 47 -31.18 -16.89 14.91
C ILE A 47 -30.41 -17.64 16.00
N GLU A 48 -29.36 -17.03 16.56
CA GLU A 48 -28.50 -17.71 17.53
C GLU A 48 -29.26 -18.12 18.80
N GLU A 49 -30.02 -17.18 19.39
CA GLU A 49 -30.85 -17.43 20.57
C GLU A 49 -31.88 -18.54 20.31
N SER A 50 -32.49 -18.52 19.13
CA SER A 50 -33.50 -19.49 18.73
C SER A 50 -32.93 -20.91 18.57
N PHE A 51 -31.73 -21.04 18.00
CA PHE A 51 -31.04 -22.33 17.92
C PHE A 51 -30.65 -22.86 19.30
N ARG A 52 -30.23 -22.00 20.23
CA ARG A 52 -30.01 -22.41 21.63
C ARG A 52 -31.30 -22.88 22.30
N ALA A 53 -32.41 -22.19 22.07
CA ALA A 53 -33.71 -22.60 22.58
C ALA A 53 -34.16 -23.96 22.01
N LEU A 54 -33.92 -24.22 20.72
CA LEU A 54 -34.19 -25.52 20.09
C LEU A 54 -33.35 -26.65 20.69
N GLN A 55 -32.06 -26.42 20.93
CA GLN A 55 -31.15 -27.40 21.54
C GLN A 55 -31.56 -27.79 22.97
N SER A 56 -32.23 -26.89 23.70
CA SER A 56 -32.71 -27.17 25.05
C SER A 56 -33.81 -28.24 25.11
N GLY A 57 -34.42 -28.60 23.97
CA GLY A 57 -35.54 -29.54 23.88
C GLY A 57 -36.86 -29.00 24.46
N LYS A 58 -36.88 -27.76 24.96
CA LYS A 58 -38.08 -27.12 25.55
C LYS A 58 -38.92 -26.34 24.53
N SER A 59 -38.45 -26.22 23.30
CA SER A 59 -39.16 -25.53 22.23
C SER A 59 -40.31 -26.40 21.70
N THR A 60 -41.51 -25.83 21.66
CA THR A 60 -42.70 -26.43 21.03
C THR A 60 -43.04 -25.67 19.74
N GLY A 61 -43.76 -26.31 18.82
CA GLY A 61 -44.23 -25.64 17.61
C GLY A 61 -43.15 -25.41 16.54
N LYS A 62 -43.35 -24.41 15.69
CA LYS A 62 -42.48 -24.12 14.54
C LYS A 62 -41.87 -22.72 14.66
N MET A 63 -40.54 -22.63 14.57
CA MET A 63 -39.84 -21.36 14.41
C MET A 63 -39.66 -21.02 12.93
N VAL A 64 -39.97 -19.79 12.56
CA VAL A 64 -39.87 -19.25 11.21
C VAL A 64 -39.09 -17.93 11.29
N PHE A 65 -38.00 -17.83 10.54
CA PHE A 65 -37.21 -16.60 10.49
C PHE A 65 -37.62 -15.75 9.29
N LYS A 66 -37.95 -14.49 9.52
CA LYS A 66 -38.32 -13.52 8.50
C LYS A 66 -37.23 -12.44 8.42
N PRO A 67 -36.64 -12.19 7.25
CA PRO A 67 -35.64 -11.13 7.11
C PRO A 67 -36.30 -9.75 7.20
N SER A 68 -35.62 -8.81 7.85
CA SER A 68 -35.93 -7.38 7.90
C SER A 68 -34.78 -6.56 7.29
N PRO A 69 -35.04 -5.42 6.63
CA PRO A 69 -33.98 -4.53 6.14
C PRO A 69 -32.99 -4.09 7.22
N GLU A 70 -33.45 -4.06 8.48
CA GLU A 70 -32.66 -3.54 9.61
C GLU A 70 -31.87 -4.63 10.33
N ASP A 71 -31.92 -5.87 9.83
CA ASP A 71 -31.22 -7.00 10.42
C ASP A 71 -29.71 -6.91 10.12
N ILE A 72 -28.91 -6.60 11.14
CA ILE A 72 -27.45 -6.71 11.07
C ILE A 72 -27.07 -8.12 11.54
N VAL A 73 -26.61 -8.97 10.62
CA VAL A 73 -26.19 -10.34 10.92
C VAL A 73 -24.79 -10.63 10.39
N PRO A 74 -23.99 -11.41 11.13
CA PRO A 74 -22.71 -11.88 10.62
C PRO A 74 -22.96 -12.80 9.41
N ILE A 75 -22.30 -12.49 8.30
CA ILE A 75 -22.28 -13.35 7.11
C ILE A 75 -20.88 -13.96 6.98
N ILE A 76 -20.82 -15.19 6.46
CA ILE A 76 -19.55 -15.74 5.97
C ILE A 76 -19.40 -15.24 4.54
N PRO A 77 -18.41 -14.37 4.24
CA PRO A 77 -18.16 -13.95 2.87
C PRO A 77 -17.88 -15.17 2.00
N GLN A 78 -18.43 -15.22 0.79
CA GLN A 78 -18.06 -16.30 -0.13
C GLN A 78 -16.57 -16.20 -0.44
N ALA A 79 -15.88 -17.34 -0.43
CA ALA A 79 -14.49 -17.41 -0.87
C ALA A 79 -14.35 -16.87 -2.29
N LEU A 80 -13.27 -16.14 -2.57
CA LEU A 80 -12.93 -15.67 -3.92
C LEU A 80 -12.85 -16.87 -4.86
N VAL A 81 -13.40 -16.71 -6.06
CA VAL A 81 -13.26 -17.75 -7.08
C VAL A 81 -11.77 -17.75 -7.50
N PRO A 82 -11.11 -18.92 -7.59
CA PRO A 82 -9.74 -19.00 -8.07
C PRO A 82 -9.58 -18.29 -9.42
N LEU A 83 -8.42 -17.68 -9.64
CA LEU A 83 -8.07 -16.93 -10.85
C LEU A 83 -8.49 -17.66 -12.14
N GLN A 84 -9.49 -17.14 -12.85
CA GLN A 84 -9.90 -17.64 -14.17
C GLN A 84 -9.93 -16.51 -15.20
N PHE A 85 -8.99 -16.57 -16.14
CA PHE A 85 -8.98 -15.70 -17.31
C PHE A 85 -9.98 -16.20 -18.35
N SER A 86 -10.66 -15.27 -19.03
CA SER A 86 -11.51 -15.60 -20.17
C SER A 86 -10.63 -16.17 -21.30
N LYS A 87 -10.96 -17.35 -21.80
CA LYS A 87 -10.21 -18.03 -22.87
C LYS A 87 -10.22 -17.27 -24.19
N ASP A 88 -11.23 -16.43 -24.39
CA ASP A 88 -11.47 -15.67 -25.63
C ASP A 88 -11.11 -14.18 -25.48
N ALA A 89 -10.13 -13.87 -24.64
CA ALA A 89 -9.71 -12.50 -24.35
C ALA A 89 -8.19 -12.35 -24.28
N SER A 90 -7.72 -11.12 -24.51
CA SER A 90 -6.33 -10.74 -24.36
C SER A 90 -6.14 -9.88 -23.10
N TYR A 91 -5.01 -10.06 -22.42
CA TYR A 91 -4.61 -9.29 -21.26
C TYR A 91 -3.20 -8.73 -21.48
N ILE A 92 -3.04 -7.42 -21.28
CA ILE A 92 -1.76 -6.73 -21.49
C ILE A 92 -1.01 -6.67 -20.17
N LEU A 93 0.26 -7.09 -20.16
CA LEU A 93 1.18 -6.89 -19.04
C LEU A 93 2.32 -5.99 -19.48
N ALA A 94 2.22 -4.70 -19.16
CA ALA A 94 3.28 -3.74 -19.42
C ALA A 94 4.37 -3.88 -18.34
N GLY A 95 5.64 -3.92 -18.76
CA GLY A 95 6.77 -4.16 -17.84
C GLY A 95 6.95 -5.62 -17.40
N GLY A 96 6.23 -6.58 -18.01
CA GLY A 96 6.21 -7.99 -17.59
C GLY A 96 7.56 -8.72 -17.66
N LEU A 97 8.48 -8.26 -18.50
CA LEU A 97 9.82 -8.83 -18.64
C LEU A 97 10.85 -8.24 -17.67
N SER A 98 10.50 -7.23 -16.86
CA SER A 98 11.45 -6.55 -15.96
C SER A 98 12.06 -7.49 -14.90
N ARG A 99 11.36 -8.57 -14.53
CA ARG A 99 11.87 -9.64 -13.65
C ARG A 99 12.65 -10.74 -14.39
N LEU A 100 12.76 -10.67 -15.71
CA LEU A 100 13.34 -11.72 -16.56
C LEU A 100 14.53 -11.21 -17.40
N GLY A 101 15.04 -10.02 -17.10
CA GLY A 101 16.10 -9.37 -17.87
C GLY A 101 15.53 -8.52 -19.01
N ARG A 102 16.15 -7.37 -19.29
CA ARG A 102 15.64 -6.29 -20.16
C ARG A 102 15.46 -6.64 -21.64
N SER A 103 15.53 -7.90 -22.04
CA SER A 103 15.44 -8.30 -23.44
C SER A 103 14.49 -9.47 -23.65
N ALA A 104 13.60 -9.35 -24.64
CA ALA A 104 12.83 -10.47 -25.18
C ALA A 104 13.72 -11.63 -25.68
N ALA A 105 15.01 -11.37 -25.90
CA ALA A 105 16.01 -12.36 -26.28
C ALA A 105 16.73 -13.02 -25.08
N SER A 106 16.37 -12.70 -23.83
CA SER A 106 16.97 -13.36 -22.66
C SER A 106 16.47 -14.80 -22.55
N GLU A 107 17.36 -15.71 -22.13
CA GLU A 107 17.00 -17.11 -21.89
C GLU A 107 15.90 -17.25 -20.81
N ALA A 108 15.86 -16.32 -19.85
CA ALA A 108 14.82 -16.27 -18.83
C ALA A 108 13.45 -15.86 -19.40
N ALA A 109 13.41 -14.90 -20.34
CA ALA A 109 12.19 -14.53 -21.04
C ALA A 109 11.67 -15.70 -21.89
N ARG A 110 12.57 -16.40 -22.62
CA ARG A 110 12.21 -17.57 -23.43
C ARG A 110 11.62 -18.71 -22.59
N LYS A 111 12.28 -19.06 -21.47
CA LYS A 111 11.77 -20.08 -20.53
C LYS A 111 10.44 -19.71 -19.89
N ALA A 112 10.23 -18.42 -19.58
CA ALA A 112 8.96 -17.96 -19.06
C ALA A 112 7.85 -18.13 -20.11
N VAL A 113 8.11 -17.74 -21.36
CA VAL A 113 7.18 -17.95 -22.49
C VAL A 113 6.82 -19.42 -22.64
N GLU A 114 7.81 -20.32 -22.69
CA GLU A 114 7.60 -21.77 -22.76
C GLU A 114 6.77 -22.29 -21.57
N GLY A 115 7.06 -21.80 -20.36
CA GLY A 115 6.34 -22.18 -19.14
C GLY A 115 4.86 -21.75 -19.11
N PHE A 116 4.49 -20.71 -19.85
CA PHE A 116 3.09 -20.29 -20.01
C PHE A 116 2.43 -20.95 -21.23
N GLN A 117 3.17 -21.18 -22.32
CA GLN A 117 2.68 -21.92 -23.48
C GLN A 117 2.31 -23.36 -23.11
N THR A 118 3.09 -24.02 -22.25
CA THR A 118 2.77 -25.35 -21.71
C THR A 118 1.49 -25.37 -20.87
N LYS A 119 1.05 -24.21 -20.35
CA LYS A 119 -0.22 -24.03 -19.66
C LYS A 119 -1.36 -23.60 -20.58
N GLY A 120 -1.14 -23.59 -21.89
CA GLY A 120 -2.15 -23.24 -22.90
C GLY A 120 -2.32 -21.74 -23.13
N CYS A 121 -1.43 -20.89 -22.63
CA CYS A 121 -1.49 -19.45 -22.87
C CYS A 121 -0.80 -19.07 -24.18
N ASN A 122 -1.45 -18.26 -25.00
CA ASN A 122 -0.84 -17.65 -26.18
C ASN A 122 -0.12 -16.34 -25.79
N ILE A 123 1.21 -16.35 -25.75
CA ILE A 123 2.01 -15.19 -25.36
C ILE A 123 2.57 -14.47 -26.59
N HIS A 124 2.38 -13.16 -26.61
CA HIS A 124 2.97 -12.24 -27.58
C HIS A 124 3.83 -11.22 -26.84
N ILE A 125 5.07 -11.04 -27.29
CA ILE A 125 6.00 -10.06 -26.71
C ILE A 125 6.18 -8.92 -27.70
N PHE A 126 5.94 -7.70 -27.22
CA PHE A 126 6.16 -6.47 -27.97
C PHE A 126 7.24 -5.64 -27.29
N SER A 127 8.21 -5.15 -28.07
CA SER A 127 9.15 -4.14 -27.61
C SER A 127 8.51 -2.76 -27.77
N CYS A 128 8.12 -2.14 -26.67
CA CYS A 128 7.44 -0.85 -26.68
C CYS A 128 7.84 -0.04 -25.45
N ASP A 129 8.22 1.23 -25.67
CA ASP A 129 8.22 2.19 -24.58
C ASP A 129 6.77 2.68 -24.38
N VAL A 130 6.21 2.42 -23.21
CA VAL A 130 4.83 2.81 -22.87
C VAL A 130 4.67 4.31 -22.67
N THR A 131 5.76 5.06 -22.51
CA THR A 131 5.70 6.53 -22.46
C THR A 131 5.55 7.15 -23.84
N GLU A 132 5.91 6.41 -24.90
CA GLU A 132 5.81 6.87 -26.28
C GLU A 132 4.42 6.54 -26.86
N LYS A 133 3.54 7.54 -26.86
CA LYS A 133 2.13 7.39 -27.26
C LYS A 133 1.96 6.73 -28.63
N PHE A 134 2.73 7.15 -29.63
CA PHE A 134 2.62 6.61 -30.99
C PHE A 134 3.06 5.14 -31.07
N ALA A 135 4.15 4.79 -30.39
CA ALA A 135 4.62 3.41 -30.34
C ALA A 135 3.58 2.50 -29.65
N LEU A 136 3.03 2.96 -28.52
CA LEU A 136 1.99 2.24 -27.78
C LEU A 136 0.71 2.07 -28.60
N SER A 137 0.25 3.12 -29.29
CA SER A 137 -0.91 3.04 -30.17
C SER A 137 -0.72 2.01 -31.28
N ASN A 138 0.45 1.97 -31.91
CA ASN A 138 0.74 0.99 -32.96
C ASN A 138 0.68 -0.45 -32.45
N VAL A 139 1.24 -0.72 -31.26
CA VAL A 139 1.18 -2.05 -30.64
C VAL A 139 -0.26 -2.42 -30.28
N ILE A 140 -1.04 -1.50 -29.73
CA ILE A 140 -2.44 -1.75 -29.41
C ILE A 140 -3.26 -2.07 -30.66
N GLU A 141 -3.07 -1.32 -31.76
CA GLU A 141 -3.76 -1.60 -33.03
C GLU A 141 -3.33 -2.96 -33.62
N GLN A 142 -2.04 -3.31 -33.53
CA GLN A 142 -1.57 -4.64 -33.92
C GLN A 142 -2.23 -5.76 -33.09
N CYS A 143 -2.35 -5.58 -31.77
CA CYS A 143 -3.03 -6.52 -30.89
C CYS A 143 -4.51 -6.66 -31.27
N LYS A 144 -5.23 -5.56 -31.51
CA LYS A 144 -6.64 -5.59 -31.92
C LYS A 144 -6.86 -6.29 -33.26
N ALA A 145 -5.89 -6.19 -34.18
CA ALA A 145 -5.97 -6.83 -35.49
C ALA A 145 -5.68 -8.33 -35.45
N THR A 146 -4.90 -8.81 -34.46
CA THR A 146 -4.34 -10.17 -34.48
C THR A 146 -4.77 -11.06 -33.30
N LEU A 147 -5.30 -10.46 -32.22
CA LEU A 147 -5.61 -11.15 -30.96
C LEU A 147 -7.08 -10.96 -30.56
N PRO A 148 -7.61 -11.82 -29.66
CA PRO A 148 -8.94 -11.62 -29.08
C PRO A 148 -9.09 -10.27 -28.35
N PRO A 149 -10.32 -9.81 -28.07
CA PRO A 149 -10.57 -8.52 -27.43
C PRO A 149 -9.77 -8.32 -26.14
N ILE A 150 -9.12 -7.17 -26.02
CA ILE A 150 -8.37 -6.79 -24.80
C ILE A 150 -9.38 -6.49 -23.69
N LYS A 151 -9.34 -7.28 -22.61
CA LYS A 151 -10.25 -7.12 -21.45
C LYS A 151 -9.57 -6.60 -20.19
N GLY A 152 -8.25 -6.49 -20.19
CA GLY A 152 -7.53 -5.98 -19.02
C GLY A 152 -6.09 -5.58 -19.34
N CYS A 153 -5.58 -4.68 -18.52
CA CYS A 153 -4.18 -4.26 -18.54
C CYS A 153 -3.63 -4.23 -17.11
N ILE A 154 -2.44 -4.80 -16.94
CA ILE A 154 -1.64 -4.71 -15.73
C ILE A 154 -0.43 -3.83 -16.06
N GLN A 155 -0.33 -2.68 -15.40
CA GLN A 155 0.80 -1.77 -15.57
C GLN A 155 1.84 -2.05 -14.50
N GLY A 156 2.91 -2.76 -14.88
CA GLY A 156 4.07 -3.08 -14.04
C GLY A 156 5.36 -2.38 -14.50
N SER A 157 5.29 -1.47 -15.46
CA SER A 157 6.45 -0.72 -15.96
C SER A 157 6.95 0.26 -14.90
N MET A 158 8.21 0.17 -14.51
CA MET A 158 8.82 1.09 -13.55
C MET A 158 10.29 1.36 -13.88
N VAL A 159 10.69 2.64 -13.83
CA VAL A 159 12.10 3.05 -13.90
C VAL A 159 12.51 3.58 -12.52
N LEU A 160 13.33 2.81 -11.81
CA LEU A 160 13.89 3.19 -10.53
C LEU A 160 15.10 4.11 -10.75
N LYS A 161 14.85 5.41 -10.88
CA LYS A 161 15.92 6.42 -10.90
C LYS A 161 15.88 7.40 -9.74
N ASN A 162 14.77 7.48 -8.98
CA ASN A 162 14.61 8.21 -7.72
C ASN A 162 13.28 7.80 -7.07
N VAL A 163 13.32 7.32 -5.82
CA VAL A 163 12.16 6.72 -5.11
C VAL A 163 11.03 7.73 -4.89
N TYR A 164 11.39 8.98 -4.52
CA TYR A 164 10.44 10.04 -4.19
C TYR A 164 9.68 10.59 -5.40
N LEU A 165 10.33 10.70 -6.56
CA LEU A 165 9.72 11.25 -7.78
C LEU A 165 8.98 10.20 -8.62
N GLY A 166 9.36 8.93 -8.50
CA GLY A 166 8.73 7.82 -9.23
C GLY A 166 7.28 7.60 -8.78
N CYS A 167 7.02 7.73 -7.48
CA CYS A 167 5.70 7.53 -6.90
C CYS A 167 4.70 8.61 -7.34
N THR A 168 5.12 9.88 -7.38
CA THR A 168 4.25 11.00 -7.77
C THR A 168 3.83 10.93 -9.24
N ARG A 169 4.75 10.62 -10.17
CA ARG A 169 4.41 10.45 -11.59
C ARG A 169 3.55 9.21 -11.87
N PHE A 170 3.79 8.12 -11.13
CA PHE A 170 2.97 6.91 -11.19
C PHE A 170 1.52 7.20 -10.78
N LEU A 171 1.34 7.98 -9.70
CA LEU A 171 0.03 8.38 -9.17
C LEU A 171 -0.69 9.44 -10.03
N GLU A 172 0.03 10.29 -10.75
CA GLU A 172 -0.54 11.18 -11.77
C GLU A 172 -1.07 10.40 -12.98
N SER A 173 -0.34 9.37 -13.44
CA SER A 173 -0.77 8.53 -14.57
C SER A 173 -2.02 7.70 -14.26
N ALA A 174 -2.18 7.29 -13.00
CA ALA A 174 -3.34 6.58 -12.47
C ALA A 174 -4.66 7.38 -12.50
N GLN A 175 -4.59 8.69 -12.81
CA GLN A 175 -5.76 9.58 -12.85
C GLN A 175 -6.34 9.75 -14.26
N SER A 176 -5.75 9.12 -15.28
CA SER A 176 -6.24 9.26 -16.66
C SER A 176 -7.59 8.53 -16.86
N PRO A 177 -8.68 9.24 -17.23
CA PRO A 177 -10.03 8.65 -17.39
C PRO A 177 -10.14 7.59 -18.51
N SER A 178 -9.09 7.41 -19.30
CA SER A 178 -9.07 6.54 -20.48
C SER A 178 -8.78 5.07 -20.17
N ILE A 179 -8.39 4.72 -18.94
CA ILE A 179 -8.05 3.34 -18.56
C ILE A 179 -9.22 2.73 -17.81
N ARG A 180 -10.08 2.02 -18.54
CA ARG A 180 -11.18 1.24 -17.96
C ARG A 180 -10.62 -0.16 -17.63
N HIS A 181 -10.51 -0.52 -16.35
CA HIS A 181 -10.06 -1.82 -15.81
C HIS A 181 -8.52 -2.04 -15.74
N GLY A 182 -7.78 -1.07 -15.20
CA GLY A 182 -6.34 -1.19 -14.95
C GLY A 182 -5.98 -1.57 -13.50
N LEU A 183 -5.03 -2.49 -13.33
CA LEU A 183 -4.36 -2.72 -12.05
C LEU A 183 -2.98 -2.05 -12.05
N PHE A 184 -2.73 -1.22 -11.04
CA PHE A 184 -1.48 -0.51 -10.85
C PHE A 184 -0.81 -0.98 -9.55
N LEU A 185 0.40 -1.52 -9.68
CA LEU A 185 1.20 -1.99 -8.55
C LEU A 185 2.31 -0.97 -8.27
N ALA A 186 2.17 -0.21 -7.19
CA ALA A 186 3.17 0.76 -6.72
C ALA A 186 4.13 0.15 -5.69
N SER A 187 4.24 -1.18 -5.60
CA SER A 187 4.94 -1.86 -4.51
C SER A 187 6.24 -2.55 -4.93
N VAL A 188 7.09 -2.80 -3.94
CA VAL A 188 8.22 -3.74 -4.09
C VAL A 188 7.72 -5.14 -3.79
N VAL A 189 7.81 -6.04 -4.77
CA VAL A 189 7.47 -7.45 -4.57
C VAL A 189 8.59 -8.14 -3.79
N SER A 190 8.33 -8.54 -2.55
CA SER A 190 9.29 -9.30 -1.73
C SER A 190 8.92 -10.79 -1.73
N ASN A 191 9.86 -11.65 -2.14
CA ASN A 191 9.71 -13.09 -2.00
C ASN A 191 10.55 -13.56 -0.79
N ARG A 192 9.96 -14.38 0.09
CA ARG A 192 10.61 -14.88 1.31
C ARG A 192 11.91 -15.65 1.07
N ASN A 193 12.19 -16.10 -0.15
CA ASN A 193 13.42 -16.83 -0.46
C ASN A 193 14.10 -16.31 -1.73
N SER A 194 15.17 -15.53 -1.51
CA SER A 194 16.22 -15.16 -2.48
C SER A 194 15.77 -14.30 -3.69
N TRP A 195 16.29 -13.07 -3.76
CA TRP A 195 16.29 -12.18 -4.93
C TRP A 195 17.11 -12.76 -6.10
N LYS A 196 16.77 -13.97 -6.58
CA LYS A 196 17.61 -14.77 -7.48
C LYS A 196 17.33 -14.59 -8.97
N LEU A 197 16.24 -13.91 -9.35
CA LEU A 197 15.91 -13.63 -10.76
C LEU A 197 15.35 -12.21 -10.93
N GLY A 198 15.85 -11.50 -11.95
CA GLY A 198 15.32 -10.22 -12.43
C GLY A 198 16.25 -9.03 -12.27
N TYR A 199 15.74 -7.85 -12.65
CA TYR A 199 16.54 -6.63 -12.72
C TYR A 199 17.34 -6.33 -11.43
N VAL A 200 16.73 -6.54 -10.26
CA VAL A 200 17.37 -6.36 -8.95
C VAL A 200 18.45 -7.41 -8.67
N ALA A 201 18.27 -8.66 -9.12
CA ALA A 201 19.27 -9.72 -8.98
C ALA A 201 20.51 -9.46 -9.85
N GLU A 202 20.30 -8.85 -11.02
CA GLU A 202 21.36 -8.51 -11.99
C GLU A 202 22.08 -7.19 -11.65
N ASN A 203 21.43 -6.28 -10.91
CA ASN A 203 21.95 -4.96 -10.56
C ASN A 203 22.07 -4.83 -9.03
N LYS A 204 23.12 -5.45 -8.47
CA LYS A 204 23.35 -5.51 -7.02
C LYS A 204 23.45 -4.14 -6.34
N ASP A 205 23.84 -3.09 -7.06
CA ASP A 205 23.87 -1.73 -6.53
C ASP A 205 22.48 -1.19 -6.16
N ILE A 206 21.43 -1.68 -6.83
CA ILE A 206 20.03 -1.34 -6.53
C ILE A 206 19.59 -1.96 -5.20
N LEU A 207 20.22 -3.06 -4.74
CA LEU A 207 19.94 -3.65 -3.42
C LEU A 207 20.22 -2.65 -2.29
N LYS A 208 21.14 -1.69 -2.47
CA LYS A 208 21.40 -0.62 -1.50
C LYS A 208 20.25 0.38 -1.40
N THR A 209 19.47 0.53 -2.47
CA THR A 209 18.31 1.44 -2.55
C THR A 209 17.02 0.76 -2.07
N ILE A 210 16.96 -0.58 -2.01
CA ILE A 210 15.76 -1.32 -1.59
C ILE A 210 15.31 -0.97 -0.17
N PRO A 211 16.18 -0.88 0.86
CA PRO A 211 15.77 -0.44 2.20
C PRO A 211 15.09 0.94 2.18
N THR A 212 15.60 1.87 1.37
CA THR A 212 15.01 3.20 1.15
C THR A 212 13.68 3.14 0.39
N ILE A 213 13.51 2.18 -0.53
CA ILE A 213 12.24 2.01 -1.25
C ILE A 213 11.20 1.35 -0.34
N SER A 214 11.56 0.31 0.39
CA SER A 214 10.68 -0.38 1.34
C SER A 214 10.31 0.48 2.56
N SER A 215 11.07 1.53 2.86
CA SER A 215 10.69 2.52 3.87
C SER A 215 9.65 3.52 3.35
N VAL A 216 9.62 3.79 2.03
CA VAL A 216 8.70 4.75 1.38
C VAL A 216 7.46 4.08 0.79
N LEU A 217 7.56 2.85 0.28
CA LEU A 217 6.48 2.06 -0.31
C LEU A 217 6.23 0.81 0.53
N GLU A 218 5.01 0.29 0.47
CA GLU A 218 4.73 -1.02 1.05
C GLU A 218 5.30 -2.13 0.16
N SER A 219 5.75 -3.19 0.81
CA SER A 219 6.11 -4.42 0.11
C SER A 219 4.89 -5.31 0.03
N LEU A 220 4.48 -5.66 -1.19
CA LEU A 220 3.42 -6.65 -1.38
C LEU A 220 4.05 -8.03 -1.54
N ARG A 221 3.43 -9.01 -0.91
CA ARG A 221 3.75 -10.42 -1.10
C ARG A 221 3.14 -10.91 -2.41
N GLU A 222 3.76 -11.93 -2.98
CA GLU A 222 3.32 -12.49 -4.26
C GLU A 222 1.86 -13.01 -4.20
N ASP A 223 1.47 -13.65 -3.11
CA ASP A 223 0.10 -14.12 -2.93
C ASP A 223 -0.90 -12.99 -2.70
N GLU A 224 -0.50 -11.86 -2.11
CA GLU A 224 -1.36 -10.66 -2.01
C GLU A 224 -1.63 -10.07 -3.38
N ILE A 225 -0.62 -10.03 -4.26
CA ILE A 225 -0.79 -9.61 -5.66
C ILE A 225 -1.75 -10.56 -6.37
N HIS A 226 -1.61 -11.88 -6.16
CA HIS A 226 -2.54 -12.86 -6.72
C HIS A 226 -3.95 -12.63 -6.21
N SER A 227 -4.16 -12.42 -4.91
CA SER A 227 -5.48 -12.13 -4.34
C SER A 227 -6.09 -10.84 -4.86
N ILE A 228 -5.30 -9.79 -5.09
CA ILE A 228 -5.77 -8.55 -5.71
C ILE A 228 -6.24 -8.83 -7.14
N ILE A 229 -5.47 -9.58 -7.92
CA ILE A 229 -5.85 -9.94 -9.30
C ILE A 229 -7.11 -10.82 -9.31
N GLU A 230 -7.21 -11.81 -8.42
CA GLU A 230 -8.38 -12.66 -8.26
C GLU A 230 -9.63 -11.85 -7.93
N TYR A 231 -9.52 -10.92 -6.98
CA TYR A 231 -10.61 -10.02 -6.63
C TYR A 231 -11.09 -9.18 -7.81
N GLN A 232 -10.16 -8.65 -8.62
CA GLN A 232 -10.51 -7.84 -9.80
C GLN A 232 -11.16 -8.63 -10.93
N LEU A 233 -10.90 -9.94 -10.99
CA LEU A 233 -11.44 -10.83 -12.02
C LEU A 233 -12.72 -11.55 -11.57
N ASP A 234 -13.11 -11.45 -10.30
CA ASP A 234 -14.30 -12.11 -9.77
C ASP A 234 -15.59 -11.47 -10.34
N PRO A 235 -16.43 -12.22 -11.07
CA PRO A 235 -17.66 -11.69 -11.65
C PRO A 235 -18.69 -11.21 -10.61
N ARG A 236 -18.58 -11.67 -9.36
CA ARG A 236 -19.46 -11.26 -8.25
C ARG A 236 -19.04 -9.93 -7.65
N ALA A 237 -17.79 -9.52 -7.84
CA ALA A 237 -17.40 -8.13 -7.66
C ALA A 237 -18.03 -7.34 -8.81
N SER A 238 -19.36 -7.20 -8.80
CA SER A 238 -20.10 -6.37 -9.73
C SER A 238 -19.67 -4.93 -9.47
N HIS A 239 -18.64 -4.51 -10.18
CA HIS A 239 -18.26 -3.12 -10.34
C HIS A 239 -19.50 -2.47 -10.98
N GLY A 240 -20.21 -1.62 -10.23
CA GLY A 240 -21.40 -0.93 -10.76
C GLY A 240 -21.07 -0.13 -12.03
N GLN A 241 -21.96 0.75 -12.47
CA GLN A 241 -21.69 1.62 -13.63
C GLN A 241 -20.42 2.51 -13.48
N THR A 242 -19.81 2.54 -12.29
CA THR A 242 -18.59 3.29 -11.98
C THR A 242 -17.33 2.48 -12.25
N SER A 243 -16.57 2.89 -13.27
CA SER A 243 -15.21 2.41 -13.52
C SER A 243 -14.26 2.91 -12.44
N TYR A 244 -13.42 2.04 -11.90
CA TYR A 244 -12.37 2.41 -10.95
C TYR A 244 -11.03 1.78 -11.33
N GLN A 245 -9.98 2.26 -10.68
CA GLN A 245 -8.62 1.76 -10.84
C GLN A 245 -8.08 1.37 -9.46
N THR A 246 -7.54 0.18 -9.33
CA THR A 246 -6.92 -0.27 -8.08
C THR A 246 -5.46 0.10 -8.05
N VAL A 247 -5.09 0.85 -7.01
CA VAL A 247 -3.71 1.19 -6.68
C VAL A 247 -3.38 0.50 -5.35
N SER A 248 -2.28 -0.23 -5.31
CA SER A 248 -1.79 -0.92 -4.10
C SER A 248 -0.31 -0.63 -3.87
N GLY A 249 0.15 -0.79 -2.62
CA GLY A 249 1.54 -0.54 -2.24
C GLY A 249 1.85 0.85 -1.70
N LEU A 250 0.83 1.66 -1.41
CA LEU A 250 1.01 3.02 -0.89
C LEU A 250 1.10 3.03 0.63
N THR A 251 2.10 3.74 1.16
CA THR A 251 2.32 3.89 2.60
C THR A 251 1.40 4.96 3.19
N SER A 252 0.73 4.65 4.31
CA SER A 252 -0.11 5.60 5.05
C SER A 252 0.71 6.59 5.89
N ALA A 253 0.11 7.73 6.26
CA ALA A 253 0.73 8.71 7.15
C ALA A 253 1.13 8.10 8.51
N THR A 254 0.28 7.23 9.06
CA THR A 254 0.55 6.50 10.31
C THR A 254 1.78 5.61 10.19
N LEU A 255 1.93 4.90 9.07
CA LEU A 255 3.07 4.01 8.87
C LEU A 255 4.38 4.79 8.68
N TYR A 256 4.35 5.97 8.06
CA TYR A 256 5.50 6.88 8.06
C TYR A 256 5.90 7.31 9.48
N LYS A 257 4.92 7.72 10.32
CA LYS A 257 5.16 8.08 11.73
C LYS A 257 5.79 6.91 12.51
N GLN A 258 5.25 5.69 12.38
CA GLN A 258 5.79 4.49 13.02
C GLN A 258 7.22 4.17 12.60
N ARG A 259 7.57 4.45 11.33
CA ARG A 259 8.94 4.31 10.79
C ARG A 259 9.86 5.47 11.18
N GLY A 260 9.40 6.44 11.97
CA GLY A 260 10.17 7.61 12.35
C GLY A 260 10.45 8.57 11.18
N MET A 261 9.68 8.47 10.10
CA MET A 261 9.80 9.27 8.89
C MET A 261 8.70 10.34 8.83
N PRO A 262 9.01 11.58 8.43
CA PRO A 262 7.96 12.57 8.18
C PRO A 262 7.11 12.13 6.97
N PRO A 263 5.79 12.30 7.02
CA PRO A 263 4.93 12.03 5.86
C PRO A 263 5.35 12.91 4.68
N PRO A 264 5.46 12.36 3.46
CA PRO A 264 5.81 13.13 2.27
C PRO A 264 4.79 14.23 1.97
N THR A 265 5.24 15.34 1.37
CA THR A 265 4.37 16.51 1.09
C THR A 265 3.17 16.17 0.19
N TYR A 266 3.31 15.21 -0.73
CA TYR A 266 2.19 14.80 -1.59
C TYR A 266 1.02 14.22 -0.79
N LEU A 267 1.26 13.66 0.41
CA LEU A 267 0.17 13.15 1.24
C LEU A 267 -0.79 14.25 1.64
N SER A 268 -0.37 15.53 1.65
CA SER A 268 -1.25 16.66 1.95
C SER A 268 -2.26 16.99 0.83
N TYR A 269 -2.11 16.41 -0.36
CA TYR A 269 -3.07 16.63 -1.45
C TYR A 269 -4.42 15.93 -1.16
N PRO A 270 -5.56 16.57 -1.49
CA PRO A 270 -6.89 16.02 -1.22
C PRO A 270 -7.12 14.60 -1.76
N LEU A 271 -6.42 14.23 -2.83
CA LEU A 271 -6.46 12.88 -3.40
C LEU A 271 -6.03 11.77 -2.42
N PHE A 272 -5.13 12.09 -1.49
CA PHE A 272 -4.57 11.12 -0.54
C PHE A 272 -5.19 11.21 0.85
N THR A 273 -6.34 11.86 0.98
CA THR A 273 -7.05 11.98 2.27
C THR A 273 -7.28 10.60 2.92
N HIS A 274 -7.54 9.56 2.11
CA HIS A 274 -7.70 8.19 2.60
C HIS A 274 -6.41 7.55 3.18
N LEU A 275 -5.23 8.02 2.77
CA LEU A 275 -3.94 7.60 3.32
C LEU A 275 -3.51 8.45 4.53
N GLN A 276 -4.18 9.58 4.76
CA GLN A 276 -3.99 10.41 5.94
C GLN A 276 -4.84 9.95 7.13
N ALA A 277 -5.94 9.24 6.88
CA ALA A 277 -6.88 8.82 7.90
C ALA A 277 -6.23 7.88 8.92
N GLU A 278 -6.21 8.30 10.19
CA GLU A 278 -5.82 7.47 11.32
C GLU A 278 -6.88 6.36 11.45
N SER A 279 -6.48 5.11 11.20
CA SER A 279 -7.33 3.99 11.53
C SER A 279 -7.34 3.87 13.06
N ASP A 280 -8.43 4.33 13.69
CA ASP A 280 -8.69 4.25 15.15
C ASP A 280 -8.85 2.79 15.68
N SER A 281 -8.27 1.80 15.01
CA SER A 281 -8.38 0.41 15.42
C SER A 281 -7.08 -0.35 15.19
N ILE A 282 -6.24 -0.36 16.21
CA ILE A 282 -5.76 -1.56 16.93
C ILE A 282 -4.87 -1.07 18.08
N ALA A 283 -5.39 -1.30 19.29
CA ALA A 283 -4.69 -1.43 20.57
C ALA A 283 -3.59 -0.40 20.89
N ASP A 284 -3.99 0.56 21.70
CA ASP A 284 -3.26 1.03 22.88
C ASP A 284 -2.39 -0.08 23.51
N GLN A 285 -1.12 -0.12 23.11
CA GLN A 285 -0.04 -0.61 23.95
C GLN A 285 0.98 0.52 24.01
N GLY A 286 0.97 1.20 25.16
CA GLY A 286 1.93 2.22 25.50
C GLY A 286 3.35 1.79 25.17
N MET A 287 3.91 2.45 24.16
CA MET A 287 5.35 2.65 24.06
C MET A 287 5.54 4.15 24.17
N SER A 288 6.03 4.50 25.36
CA SER A 288 6.24 5.83 25.88
C SER A 288 6.73 6.83 24.85
N GLU A 289 6.07 7.99 24.84
CA GLU A 289 6.48 9.24 24.23
C GLU A 289 7.74 9.85 24.91
N ASP A 290 8.60 9.01 25.51
CA ASP A 290 9.72 9.40 26.37
C ASP A 290 11.00 8.67 25.96
N MET A 291 11.76 9.28 25.03
CA MET A 291 13.24 9.27 25.08
C MET A 291 13.91 10.25 24.10
N LEU A 292 13.21 11.32 23.69
CA LEU A 292 13.87 12.47 23.09
C LEU A 292 13.32 13.68 23.82
N ILE A 293 14.08 14.15 24.82
CA ILE A 293 13.92 15.51 25.32
C ILE A 293 13.87 16.39 24.08
N SER A 294 12.75 17.08 23.86
CA SER A 294 12.57 17.97 22.71
C SER A 294 13.84 18.80 22.55
N THR A 295 14.48 18.76 21.38
CA THR A 295 15.69 19.54 21.09
C THR A 295 15.49 21.02 21.46
N SER A 296 14.24 21.50 21.39
CA SER A 296 13.82 22.83 21.87
C SER A 296 14.00 23.02 23.39
N THR A 297 13.71 22.00 24.20
CA THR A 297 13.90 21.98 25.66
C THR A 297 15.37 21.86 26.06
N GLN A 298 16.18 21.12 25.29
CA GLN A 298 17.63 21.05 25.53
C GLN A 298 18.33 22.36 25.12
N LEU A 299 17.88 22.99 24.04
CA LEU A 299 18.42 24.28 23.58
C LEU A 299 18.09 25.44 24.51
N SER A 300 16.90 25.43 25.13
CA SER A 300 16.51 26.45 26.10
C SER A 300 17.22 26.31 27.46
N ALA A 301 17.75 25.13 27.77
CA ALA A 301 18.52 24.83 28.98
C ALA A 301 20.04 24.94 28.78
N ALA A 302 20.53 25.27 27.58
CA ALA A 302 21.95 25.34 27.28
C ALA A 302 22.63 26.51 28.03
N SER A 303 23.73 26.22 28.73
CA SER A 303 24.51 27.17 29.53
C SER A 303 25.61 27.90 28.75
N SER A 304 26.01 27.38 27.58
CA SER A 304 27.08 27.95 26.75
C SER A 304 26.79 27.80 25.24
N ILE A 305 27.52 28.54 24.40
CA ILE A 305 27.41 28.46 22.93
C ILE A 305 27.94 27.10 22.45
N GLU A 306 28.97 26.60 23.10
CA GLU A 306 29.61 25.31 22.86
C GLU A 306 28.61 24.17 23.14
N ASP A 307 27.89 24.24 24.26
CA ASP A 307 26.85 23.25 24.61
C ASP A 307 25.69 23.29 23.61
N ALA A 308 25.21 24.49 23.24
CA ALA A 308 24.15 24.65 22.26
C ALA A 308 24.55 24.11 20.87
N THR A 309 25.82 24.31 20.49
CA THR A 309 26.36 23.81 19.22
C THR A 309 26.49 22.29 19.21
N ALA A 310 26.89 21.68 20.33
CA ALA A 310 26.92 20.22 20.48
C ALA A 310 25.52 19.61 20.33
N ILE A 311 24.52 20.18 21.00
CA ILE A 311 23.12 19.76 20.92
C ILE A 311 22.59 19.85 19.47
N ILE A 312 22.86 20.95 18.78
CA ILE A 312 22.46 21.14 17.37
C ILE A 312 23.17 20.14 16.46
N SER A 313 24.47 19.89 16.68
CA SER A 313 25.24 18.94 15.88
C SER A 313 24.68 17.52 16.01
N ASP A 314 24.33 17.08 17.21
CA ASP A 314 23.74 15.76 17.43
C ASP A 314 22.33 15.66 16.82
N SER A 315 21.51 16.70 16.96
CA SER A 315 20.19 16.74 16.32
C SER A 315 20.28 16.73 14.79
N ILE A 316 21.27 17.42 14.21
CA ILE A 316 21.54 17.38 12.77
C ILE A 316 21.94 15.96 12.34
N ARG A 317 22.86 15.30 13.07
CA ARG A 317 23.29 13.92 12.76
C ARG A 317 22.12 12.95 12.85
N ILE A 318 21.30 13.03 13.90
CA ILE A 318 20.10 12.20 14.04
C ILE A 318 19.13 12.48 12.87
N LYS A 319 18.90 13.74 12.49
CA LYS A 319 18.02 14.05 11.36
C LYS A 319 18.56 13.51 10.04
N LEU A 320 19.87 13.67 9.79
CA LEU A 320 20.52 13.15 8.59
C LEU A 320 20.48 11.62 8.54
N SER A 321 20.63 10.93 9.68
CA SER A 321 20.53 9.46 9.76
C SER A 321 19.15 8.97 9.32
N LYS A 322 18.10 9.67 9.75
CA LYS A 322 16.71 9.37 9.39
C LYS A 322 16.41 9.70 7.93
N LEU A 323 16.98 10.79 7.40
CA LEU A 323 16.78 11.19 6.00
C LEU A 323 17.50 10.29 5.02
N LEU A 324 18.71 9.83 5.37
CA LEU A 324 19.56 9.01 4.52
C LEU A 324 19.38 7.50 4.77
N ALA A 325 18.64 7.12 5.83
CA ALA A 325 18.42 5.75 6.26
C ALA A 325 19.72 4.96 6.53
N ILE A 326 20.69 5.63 7.15
CA ILE A 326 21.97 5.06 7.60
C ILE A 326 22.09 5.21 9.12
N ALA A 327 22.98 4.45 9.77
CA ALA A 327 23.19 4.59 11.21
C ALA A 327 23.77 5.97 11.54
N VAL A 328 23.45 6.50 12.73
CA VAL A 328 24.00 7.80 13.19
C VAL A 328 25.53 7.76 13.29
N ASP A 329 26.09 6.57 13.55
CA ASP A 329 27.54 6.33 13.61
C ASP A 329 28.22 6.34 12.24
N ASP A 330 27.46 6.11 11.16
CA ASP A 330 27.97 6.16 9.78
C ASP A 330 28.04 7.59 9.23
N ILE A 331 27.57 8.59 9.99
CA ILE A 331 27.61 10.00 9.62
C ILE A 331 28.87 10.63 10.20
N ASP A 332 29.79 11.01 9.32
CA ASP A 332 31.06 11.61 9.67
C ASP A 332 30.89 13.12 9.92
N PRO A 333 31.02 13.60 11.18
CA PRO A 333 30.82 15.00 11.53
C PRO A 333 31.91 15.93 10.95
N SER A 334 33.06 15.38 10.57
CA SER A 334 34.17 16.13 9.95
C SER A 334 33.92 16.45 8.48
N ARG A 335 32.98 15.74 7.84
CA ARG A 335 32.60 15.92 6.44
C ARG A 335 31.45 16.91 6.28
N SER A 336 31.30 17.44 5.07
CA SER A 336 30.16 18.30 4.74
C SER A 336 28.86 17.50 4.67
N ILE A 337 27.73 18.20 4.78
CA ILE A 337 26.39 17.60 4.65
C ILE A 337 26.24 16.94 3.27
N SER A 338 26.73 17.60 2.21
CA SER A 338 26.74 17.08 0.83
C SER A 338 27.61 15.83 0.64
N SER A 339 28.79 15.79 1.27
CA SER A 339 29.70 14.63 1.17
C SER A 339 29.29 13.44 2.05
N ASN A 340 28.34 13.64 2.98
CA ASN A 340 27.63 12.57 3.67
C ASN A 340 26.45 12.00 2.85
N GLY A 341 26.25 12.43 1.60
CA GLY A 341 25.25 11.87 0.69
C GLY A 341 23.95 12.66 0.57
N VAL A 342 23.91 13.89 1.10
CA VAL A 342 22.77 14.80 0.91
C VAL A 342 22.86 15.48 -0.45
N ASP A 343 21.84 15.29 -1.28
CA ASP A 343 21.70 15.97 -2.57
C ASP A 343 20.88 17.27 -2.47
N SER A 344 20.70 17.98 -3.59
CA SER A 344 19.97 19.25 -3.65
C SER A 344 18.49 19.15 -3.23
N LEU A 345 17.87 17.98 -3.32
CA LEU A 345 16.46 17.76 -2.98
C LEU A 345 16.31 17.43 -1.49
N VAL A 346 17.13 16.52 -0.97
CA VAL A 346 17.21 16.22 0.47
C VAL A 346 17.63 17.47 1.25
N ALA A 347 18.48 18.32 0.66
CA ALA A 347 18.83 19.62 1.23
C ALA A 347 17.63 20.56 1.40
N THR A 348 16.61 20.47 0.53
CA THR A 348 15.39 21.29 0.63
C THR A 348 14.53 20.83 1.81
N GLU A 349 14.34 19.52 1.97
CA GLU A 349 13.61 18.96 3.12
C GLU A 349 14.35 19.24 4.44
N PHE A 350 15.68 19.10 4.42
CA PHE A 350 16.53 19.42 5.56
C PHE A 350 16.43 20.90 5.94
N ARG A 351 16.40 21.81 4.95
CA ARG A 351 16.15 23.25 5.18
C ARG A 351 14.80 23.50 5.85
N THR A 352 13.74 22.87 5.37
CA THR A 352 12.40 23.01 5.95
C THR A 352 12.37 22.54 7.40
N TRP A 353 13.07 21.44 7.72
CA TRP A 353 13.21 20.95 9.08
C TRP A 353 13.98 21.94 9.98
N LEU A 354 15.10 22.50 9.52
CA LEU A 354 15.86 23.53 10.26
C LEU A 354 14.99 24.74 10.61
N ALA A 355 14.17 25.20 9.66
CA ALA A 355 13.26 26.32 9.87
C ALA A 355 12.12 25.99 10.86
N LYS A 356 11.63 24.74 10.86
CA LYS A 356 10.51 24.31 11.70
C LYS A 356 10.94 23.96 13.13
N GLU A 357 11.96 23.12 13.29
CA GLU A 357 12.39 22.58 14.59
C GLU A 357 13.43 23.45 15.29
N LEU A 358 14.38 24.02 14.54
CA LEU A 358 15.42 24.87 15.10
C LEU A 358 15.14 26.37 14.96
N ARG A 359 14.04 26.74 14.28
CA ARG A 359 13.69 28.14 13.95
C ARG A 359 14.86 28.91 13.31
N ALA A 360 15.69 28.21 12.53
CA ALA A 360 16.84 28.75 11.84
C ALA A 360 16.56 28.76 10.32
N ASP A 361 16.51 29.95 9.71
CA ASP A 361 16.42 30.07 8.26
C ASP A 361 17.83 30.05 7.66
N VAL A 362 18.16 28.95 7.00
CA VAL A 362 19.48 28.70 6.43
C VAL A 362 19.38 28.71 4.90
N PRO A 363 20.20 29.49 4.19
CA PRO A 363 20.27 29.44 2.72
C PRO A 363 20.63 28.04 2.21
N ILE A 364 20.01 27.61 1.10
CA ILE A 364 20.28 26.27 0.52
C ILE A 364 21.75 26.08 0.13
N LEU A 365 22.43 27.16 -0.27
CA LEU A 365 23.86 27.16 -0.61
C LEU A 365 24.74 26.83 0.60
N ASP A 366 24.30 27.19 1.80
CA ASP A 366 25.03 26.88 3.03
C ASP A 366 24.86 25.42 3.43
N ILE A 367 23.71 24.81 3.14
CA ILE A 367 23.44 23.39 3.36
C ILE A 367 24.23 22.53 2.37
N MET A 368 24.29 22.98 1.11
CA MET A 368 25.06 22.32 0.05
C MET A 368 26.55 22.66 0.05
N GLY A 369 27.00 23.51 0.98
CA GLY A 369 28.38 23.96 1.07
C GLY A 369 29.38 22.87 1.45
N THR A 370 30.65 23.28 1.53
CA THR A 370 31.78 22.40 1.89
C THR A 370 32.11 22.43 3.38
N SER A 371 31.38 23.21 4.18
CA SER A 371 31.57 23.25 5.64
C SER A 371 31.25 21.91 6.27
N SER A 372 32.08 21.47 7.22
CA SER A 372 31.82 20.28 8.02
C SER A 372 30.50 20.38 8.81
N ILE A 373 29.91 19.26 9.19
CA ILE A 373 28.68 19.26 10.03
C ILE A 373 28.92 20.05 11.32
N SER A 374 30.10 19.95 11.93
CA SER A 374 30.46 20.75 13.12
C SER A 374 30.47 22.26 12.83
N GLY A 375 31.11 22.70 11.74
CA GLY A 375 31.14 24.12 11.37
C GLY A 375 29.78 24.66 10.92
N PHE A 376 28.99 23.82 10.26
CA PHE A 376 27.61 24.14 9.89
C PHE A 376 26.72 24.27 11.14
N SER A 377 26.91 23.41 12.14
CA SER A 377 26.17 23.46 13.41
C SER A 377 26.40 24.78 14.14
N SER A 378 27.65 25.28 14.20
CA SER A 378 27.95 26.60 14.76
C SER A 378 27.22 27.74 14.05
N LYS A 379 27.11 27.67 12.71
CA LYS A 379 26.37 28.65 11.91
C LYS A 379 24.87 28.58 12.18
N VAL A 380 24.31 27.39 12.36
CA VAL A 380 22.90 27.18 12.76
C VAL A 380 22.64 27.68 14.18
N THR A 381 23.58 27.50 15.12
CA THR A 381 23.49 28.04 16.49
C THR A 381 23.32 29.56 16.46
N GLY A 382 24.07 30.27 15.61
CA GLY A 382 23.97 31.73 15.47
C GLY A 382 22.66 32.23 14.84
N LEU A 383 21.98 31.38 14.05
CA LEU A 383 20.74 31.72 13.35
C LEU A 383 19.47 31.22 14.07
N SER A 384 19.62 30.29 15.02
CA SER A 384 18.52 29.69 15.75
C SER A 384 17.91 30.66 16.76
N LYS A 385 16.59 30.89 16.65
CA LYS A 385 15.83 31.71 17.60
C LYS A 385 15.55 31.00 18.93
N LEU A 386 15.99 29.75 19.08
CA LEU A 386 15.80 28.95 20.29
C LEU A 386 17.00 29.04 21.25
N VAL A 387 18.11 29.63 20.81
CA VAL A 387 19.29 29.87 21.67
C VAL A 387 19.04 31.14 22.50
N PRO A 388 19.29 31.13 23.83
CA PRO A 388 19.11 32.29 24.68
C PRO A 388 19.88 33.52 24.18
N VAL A 389 19.22 34.69 24.17
CA VAL A 389 19.71 35.94 23.56
C VAL A 389 21.06 36.42 24.13
N GLY A 390 21.42 36.01 25.36
CA GLY A 390 22.71 36.31 25.99
C GLY A 390 23.92 35.54 25.40
N LEU A 391 23.68 34.47 24.63
CA LEU A 391 24.72 33.63 24.02
C LEU A 391 24.87 33.87 22.50
N SER A 392 23.87 34.44 21.84
CA SER A 392 23.84 34.62 20.37
C SER A 392 24.78 35.75 19.85
N LEU A 393 25.20 36.69 20.71
CA LEU A 393 25.90 37.92 20.31
C LEU A 393 27.45 37.87 20.39
N ALA A 394 28.06 36.77 20.82
CA ALA A 394 29.52 36.71 20.96
C ALA A 394 30.28 36.34 19.66
N GLY A 395 29.60 35.90 18.60
CA GLY A 395 30.23 35.43 17.35
C GLY A 395 30.47 36.49 16.27
N LYS A 396 30.29 37.79 16.56
CA LYS A 396 30.44 38.89 15.59
C LYS A 396 31.54 39.88 16.00
N ARG A 397 32.76 39.39 16.22
CA ARG A 397 33.99 40.22 16.20
C ARG A 397 35.14 39.48 15.50
N ASP A 398 35.92 40.30 14.79
CA ASP A 398 37.12 40.05 13.97
C ASP A 398 36.88 39.54 12.54
N GLY A 399 37.24 40.27 11.47
CA GLY A 399 37.91 41.57 11.35
C GLY A 399 38.14 41.92 9.88
N THR A 400 38.25 43.21 9.59
CA THR A 400 39.08 43.78 8.51
C THR A 400 39.22 45.27 8.76
N THR A 401 40.32 45.66 9.40
CA THR A 401 40.97 46.96 9.22
C THR A 401 41.85 46.90 7.97
N GLU A 402 41.80 47.98 7.20
CA GLU A 402 42.85 48.54 6.31
C GLU A 402 43.34 47.71 5.11
N ASN A 403 43.00 48.19 3.89
CA ASN A 403 44.00 48.84 3.03
C ASN A 403 43.37 49.60 1.85
N ASN A 404 43.88 50.82 1.66
CA ASN A 404 43.66 51.85 0.63
C ASN A 404 42.34 52.64 0.62
#